data_AF-A0A0D3A013-F1
#
_entry.id   AF-A0A0D3A013-F1
#
_cell.length_a   1.000
_cell.length_b   1.000
_cell.length_c   1.000
_cell.angle_alpha   90.00
_cell.angle_beta   90.00
_cell.angle_gamma   90.00
#
_symmetry.space_group_name_H-M   'P 1'
#
loop_
_entity.id
_entity.type
_entity.pdbx_description
1 polymer ?
#
loop_
_entity_poly.entity_id
_entity_poly.type
_entity_poly.pdbx_seq_one_letter_code
_entity_poly.pdbx_strand_id
1 'polypeptide(L)'
;EDADEDEHTVSDRRARRKWSPTEDIFLISAWLNTSKDPVVVNEQKDIAFWKRFTVYVSSSPKLAGLQKREPSNCKQRWGKINEGVCKFVGCYEAVTKQKSSGQSENDVLKMVHEMFFNDNKVKFTLEHAWLELRHDQK
;
A
#
# COMPACT_ATOMS: atom_id res chain seq x y z
N GLU A 1 -38.98 -24.30 -34.57
CA GLU A 1 -39.52 -23.63 -33.38
C GLU A 1 -39.41 -24.70 -32.30
N ASP A 2 -38.47 -24.64 -31.35
CA ASP A 2 -37.92 -23.49 -30.66
C ASP A 2 -36.44 -23.70 -30.29
N ALA A 3 -35.64 -22.66 -30.49
CA ALA A 3 -34.26 -22.56 -30.02
C ALA A 3 -34.27 -21.81 -28.68
N ASP A 4 -33.89 -22.48 -27.60
CA ASP A 4 -33.67 -21.86 -26.29
C ASP A 4 -32.19 -21.44 -26.24
N GLU A 5 -31.95 -20.14 -26.45
CA GLU A 5 -30.63 -19.53 -26.34
C GLU A 5 -30.25 -19.38 -24.87
N ASP A 6 -29.33 -20.23 -24.41
CA ASP A 6 -28.65 -20.08 -23.12
C ASP A 6 -27.76 -18.82 -23.18
N GLU A 7 -28.30 -17.71 -22.70
CA GLU A 7 -27.60 -16.45 -22.49
C GLU A 7 -26.52 -16.65 -21.41
N HIS A 8 -25.37 -17.16 -21.83
CA HIS A 8 -24.14 -17.06 -21.06
C HIS A 8 -23.78 -15.58 -20.93
N THR A 9 -24.23 -14.95 -19.85
CA THR A 9 -23.68 -13.69 -19.38
C THR A 9 -22.21 -13.92 -19.06
N VAL A 10 -21.35 -13.65 -20.05
CA VAL A 10 -19.90 -13.62 -19.87
C VAL A 10 -19.63 -12.49 -18.87
N SER A 11 -19.58 -12.84 -17.59
CA SER A 11 -19.06 -11.95 -16.57
C SER A 11 -17.69 -11.49 -17.07
N ASP A 12 -17.60 -10.19 -17.38
CA ASP A 12 -16.35 -9.52 -17.70
C ASP A 12 -15.46 -9.70 -16.45
N ARG A 13 -14.67 -10.79 -16.46
CA ARG A 13 -13.61 -11.04 -15.49
C ARG A 13 -12.50 -10.06 -15.79
N ARG A 14 -12.81 -8.76 -15.68
CA ARG A 14 -11.88 -7.66 -15.84
C ARG A 14 -10.69 -7.99 -14.97
N ALA A 15 -9.55 -8.28 -15.60
CA ALA A 15 -8.35 -8.72 -14.91
C ALA A 15 -8.12 -7.79 -13.71
N ARG A 16 -8.10 -8.36 -12.50
CA ARG A 16 -8.00 -7.57 -11.26
C ARG A 16 -6.73 -6.73 -11.35
N ARG A 17 -6.90 -5.41 -11.56
CA ARG A 17 -5.78 -4.50 -11.76
C ARG A 17 -4.87 -4.51 -10.54
N LYS A 18 -3.64 -4.97 -10.72
CA LYS A 18 -2.60 -4.98 -9.68
C LYS A 18 -2.22 -3.55 -9.32
N TRP A 19 -1.87 -3.33 -8.06
CA TRP A 19 -1.32 -2.04 -7.61
C TRP A 19 0.13 -1.94 -8.04
N SER A 20 0.52 -0.80 -8.60
CA SER A 20 1.92 -0.51 -8.94
C SER A 20 2.63 0.22 -7.79
N PRO A 21 3.97 0.13 -7.71
CA PRO A 21 4.75 0.94 -6.76
C PRO A 21 4.47 2.44 -6.88
N THR A 22 4.23 2.94 -8.10
CA THR A 22 3.86 4.34 -8.33
C THR A 22 2.51 4.68 -7.69
N GLU A 23 1.49 3.81 -7.85
CA GLU A 23 0.20 4.01 -7.17
C GLU A 23 0.35 4.02 -5.64
N ASP A 24 1.19 3.12 -5.09
CA ASP A 24 1.46 3.07 -3.65
C ASP A 24 2.16 4.34 -3.15
N ILE A 25 3.13 4.88 -3.90
CA ILE A 25 3.81 6.14 -3.54
C ILE A 25 2.80 7.29 -3.48
N PHE A 26 1.91 7.41 -4.47
CA PHE A 26 0.86 8.43 -4.42
C PHE A 26 -0.08 8.24 -3.22
N LEU A 27 -0.38 6.99 -2.86
CA LEU A 27 -1.17 6.63 -1.68
C LEU A 27 -0.49 7.11 -0.38
N ILE A 28 0.81 6.85 -0.25
CA ILE A 28 1.63 7.27 0.88
C ILE A 28 1.77 8.79 0.95
N SER A 29 2.11 9.45 -0.16
CA SER A 29 2.28 10.91 -0.19
C SER A 29 1.01 11.63 0.23
N ALA A 30 -0.16 11.17 -0.23
CA ALA A 30 -1.41 11.79 0.18
C ALA A 30 -1.71 11.55 1.66
N TRP A 31 -1.46 10.35 2.19
CA TRP A 31 -1.61 10.07 3.62
C TRP A 31 -0.69 10.96 4.48
N LEU A 32 0.57 11.10 4.08
CA LEU A 32 1.54 11.97 4.77
C LEU A 32 1.14 13.44 4.71
N ASN A 33 0.53 13.89 3.61
CA ASN A 33 0.05 15.26 3.45
C ASN A 33 -1.16 15.56 4.34
N THR A 34 -2.11 14.62 4.46
CA THR A 34 -3.37 14.86 5.16
C THR A 34 -3.34 14.49 6.63
N SER A 35 -2.54 13.50 7.04
CA SER A 35 -2.48 13.08 8.44
C SER A 35 -1.78 14.10 9.35
N LYS A 36 -1.07 15.09 8.77
CA LYS A 36 -0.41 16.19 9.49
C LYS A 36 -1.33 17.40 9.71
N ASP A 37 -2.55 17.37 9.17
CA ASP A 37 -3.55 18.41 9.42
C ASP A 37 -4.19 18.17 10.81
N PRO A 38 -4.15 19.12 11.76
CA PRO A 38 -4.71 18.96 13.11
C PRO A 38 -6.24 18.77 13.14
N VAL A 39 -6.92 18.87 12.00
CA VAL A 39 -8.37 18.86 11.86
C VAL A 39 -8.92 17.47 11.49
N VAL A 40 -8.41 16.39 12.11
CA VAL A 40 -8.82 14.99 11.81
C VAL A 40 -9.42 14.27 13.02
N VAL A 41 -10.69 14.59 13.32
CA VAL A 41 -11.56 13.82 14.22
C VAL A 41 -13.00 13.85 13.65
N ASN A 42 -13.34 12.99 12.68
CA ASN A 42 -14.72 12.48 12.42
C ASN A 42 -14.76 11.50 11.21
N GLU A 43 -15.62 10.49 11.23
CA GLU A 43 -15.82 9.47 10.17
C GLU A 43 -16.32 10.07 8.83
N GLN A 44 -17.09 11.17 8.85
CA GLN A 44 -17.48 11.90 7.64
C GLN A 44 -16.26 12.43 6.85
N LYS A 45 -15.14 12.68 7.53
CA LYS A 45 -13.89 13.12 6.88
C LYS A 45 -13.07 11.96 6.31
N ASP A 46 -13.28 10.70 6.71
CA ASP A 46 -12.65 9.53 6.07
C ASP A 46 -13.17 9.40 4.63
N ILE A 47 -14.49 9.48 4.44
CA ILE A 47 -15.10 9.47 3.10
C ILE A 47 -14.64 10.69 2.28
N ALA A 48 -14.63 11.89 2.88
CA ALA A 48 -14.17 13.11 2.20
C ALA A 48 -12.67 13.06 1.86
N PHE A 49 -11.86 12.45 2.72
CA PHE A 49 -10.43 12.21 2.54
C PHE A 49 -10.21 11.31 1.33
N TRP A 50 -10.82 10.12 1.30
CA TRP A 50 -10.68 9.20 0.18
C TRP A 50 -11.24 9.78 -1.13
N LYS A 51 -12.27 10.64 -1.08
CA LYS A 51 -12.73 11.40 -2.25
C LYS A 51 -11.65 12.36 -2.77
N ARG A 52 -11.10 13.23 -1.92
CA ARG A 52 -10.01 14.15 -2.31
C ARG A 52 -8.78 13.39 -2.82
N PHE A 53 -8.47 12.27 -2.18
CA PHE A 53 -7.43 11.34 -2.57
C PHE A 53 -7.62 10.83 -4.00
N THR A 54 -8.80 10.29 -4.32
CA THR A 54 -9.09 9.78 -5.68
C THR A 54 -9.01 10.88 -6.74
N VAL A 55 -9.39 12.12 -6.41
CA VAL A 55 -9.23 13.27 -7.32
C VAL A 55 -7.75 13.54 -7.56
N TYR A 56 -6.93 13.64 -6.52
CA TYR A 56 -5.49 13.87 -6.65
C TYR A 56 -4.77 12.80 -7.48
N VAL A 57 -5.05 11.52 -7.19
CA VAL A 57 -4.51 10.38 -7.93
C VAL A 57 -4.95 10.41 -9.40
N SER A 58 -6.21 10.75 -9.67
CA SER A 58 -6.75 10.81 -11.04
C SER A 58 -6.23 12.00 -11.85
N SER A 59 -5.81 13.08 -11.19
CA SER A 59 -5.26 14.28 -11.82
C SER A 59 -3.77 14.16 -12.15
N SER A 60 -3.09 13.13 -11.65
CA SER A 60 -1.67 12.90 -11.92
C SER A 60 -1.45 12.48 -13.38
N PRO A 61 -0.63 13.20 -14.17
CA PRO A 61 -0.29 12.82 -15.53
C PRO A 61 0.31 11.41 -15.62
N LYS A 62 1.01 10.96 -14.57
CA LYS A 62 1.59 9.61 -14.47
C LYS A 62 0.54 8.50 -14.39
N LEU A 63 -0.70 8.85 -14.05
CA LEU A 63 -1.84 7.93 -13.92
C LEU A 63 -2.98 8.28 -14.90
N ALA A 64 -2.80 9.26 -15.77
CA ALA A 64 -3.85 9.83 -16.63
C ALA A 64 -4.42 8.87 -17.70
N GLY A 65 -3.84 7.68 -17.88
CA GLY A 65 -4.37 6.62 -18.73
C GLY A 65 -4.97 5.43 -17.98
N LEU A 66 -5.01 5.48 -16.65
CA LEU A 66 -5.41 4.36 -15.82
C LEU A 66 -6.84 4.55 -15.29
N GLN A 67 -7.60 3.46 -15.21
CA GLN A 67 -8.95 3.50 -14.64
C GLN A 67 -8.91 4.07 -13.21
N LYS A 68 -9.81 4.99 -12.88
CA LYS A 68 -9.91 5.55 -11.52
C LYS A 68 -10.18 4.42 -10.51
N ARG A 69 -9.46 4.45 -9.39
CA ARG A 69 -9.67 3.51 -8.26
C ARG A 69 -10.77 4.07 -7.36
N GLU A 70 -11.65 3.19 -6.91
CA GLU A 70 -12.66 3.56 -5.93
C GLU A 70 -12.03 3.89 -4.56
N PRO A 71 -12.59 4.85 -3.79
CA PRO A 71 -12.18 5.18 -2.43
C PRO A 71 -11.96 3.95 -1.53
N SER A 72 -12.86 2.98 -1.58
CA SER A 72 -12.81 1.74 -0.81
C SER A 72 -11.58 0.88 -1.17
N ASN A 73 -11.23 0.81 -2.45
CA ASN A 73 -10.04 0.07 -2.92
C ASN A 73 -8.75 0.72 -2.42
N CYS A 74 -8.70 2.05 -2.41
CA CYS A 74 -7.56 2.81 -1.87
C CYS A 74 -7.41 2.58 -0.37
N LYS A 75 -8.51 2.61 0.39
CA LYS A 75 -8.53 2.31 1.83
C LYS A 75 -8.04 0.89 2.13
N GLN A 76 -8.52 -0.10 1.40
CA GLN A 76 -8.06 -1.48 1.55
C GLN A 76 -6.58 -1.65 1.21
N ARG A 77 -6.10 -0.98 0.15
CA ARG A 77 -4.68 -1.01 -0.20
C ARG A 77 -3.82 -0.36 0.87
N TRP A 78 -4.25 0.79 1.39
CA TRP A 78 -3.57 1.49 2.47
C TRP A 78 -3.43 0.61 3.70
N GLY A 79 -4.50 -0.06 4.13
CA GLY A 79 -4.46 -1.00 5.25
C GLY A 79 -3.38 -2.08 5.07
N LYS A 80 -3.28 -2.66 3.86
CA LYS A 80 -2.24 -3.67 3.56
C LYS A 80 -0.83 -3.10 3.56
N ILE A 81 -0.63 -1.88 3.05
CA ILE A 81 0.67 -1.23 3.07
C ILE A 81 1.09 -0.95 4.50
N ASN A 82 0.21 -0.33 5.28
CA ASN A 82 0.47 0.02 6.66
C ASN A 82 0.78 -1.24 7.49
N GLU A 83 -0.04 -2.28 7.39
CA GLU A 83 0.21 -3.55 8.08
C GLU A 83 1.57 -4.16 7.71
N GLY A 84 1.86 -4.28 6.41
CA GLY A 84 3.12 -4.86 5.93
C GLY A 84 4.34 -4.05 6.37
N VAL A 85 4.27 -2.73 6.25
CA VAL A 85 5.35 -1.82 6.65
C VAL A 85 5.56 -1.84 8.16
N CYS A 86 4.51 -1.80 8.98
CA CYS A 86 4.63 -1.89 10.44
C CYS A 86 5.31 -3.19 10.88
N LYS A 87 4.93 -4.33 10.30
CA LYS A 87 5.58 -5.62 10.56
C LYS A 87 7.06 -5.59 10.18
N PHE A 88 7.38 -5.07 8.99
CA PHE A 88 8.77 -4.97 8.53
C PHE A 88 9.61 -4.03 9.39
N VAL A 89 9.05 -2.91 9.86
CA VAL A 89 9.70 -2.02 10.84
C VAL A 89 9.99 -2.77 12.14
N GLY A 90 9.04 -3.56 12.66
CA GLY A 90 9.26 -4.38 13.84
C GLY A 90 10.44 -5.36 13.68
N CYS A 91 10.53 -6.04 12.53
CA CYS A 91 11.68 -6.90 12.20
C CYS A 91 12.97 -6.07 12.11
N TYR A 92 12.92 -4.89 11.46
CA TYR A 92 14.07 -4.00 11.31
C TYR A 92 14.62 -3.53 12.65
N GLU A 93 13.76 -3.13 13.58
CA GLU A 93 14.16 -2.75 14.93
C GLU A 93 14.74 -3.93 15.72
N ALA A 94 14.14 -5.13 15.62
CA ALA A 94 14.63 -6.32 16.29
C ALA A 94 16.04 -6.72 15.81
N VAL A 95 16.27 -6.72 14.50
CA VAL A 95 17.60 -6.98 13.92
C VAL A 95 18.59 -5.89 14.30
N THR A 96 18.17 -4.61 14.22
CA THR A 96 19.05 -3.48 14.55
C THR A 96 19.48 -3.50 16.01
N LYS A 97 18.61 -3.92 16.94
CA LYS A 97 18.93 -4.11 18.36
C LYS A 97 19.99 -5.20 18.60
N GLN A 98 20.07 -6.18 17.72
CA GLN A 98 21.04 -7.28 17.78
C GLN A 98 22.29 -7.03 16.92
N LYS A 99 22.38 -5.86 16.27
CA LYS A 99 23.48 -5.51 15.39
C LYS A 99 24.80 -5.45 16.17
N SER A 100 25.81 -6.15 15.64
CA SER A 100 27.19 -6.14 16.14
C SER A 100 28.08 -5.18 15.33
N SER A 101 29.20 -4.76 15.92
CA SER A 101 30.19 -3.93 15.22
C SER A 101 30.78 -4.69 14.03
N GLY A 102 30.63 -4.12 12.82
CA GLY A 102 31.10 -4.71 11.57
C GLY A 102 30.02 -5.13 10.57
N GLN A 103 28.74 -5.14 10.97
CA GLN A 103 27.65 -5.45 10.03
C GLN A 103 27.29 -4.24 9.16
N SER A 104 27.27 -4.43 7.84
CA SER A 104 26.83 -3.41 6.89
C SER A 104 25.30 -3.24 6.93
N GLU A 105 24.80 -2.14 6.40
CA GLU A 105 23.33 -1.94 6.27
C GLU A 105 22.69 -2.99 5.36
N ASN A 106 23.41 -3.45 4.33
CA ASN A 106 22.94 -4.53 3.45
C ASN A 106 22.80 -5.85 4.20
N ASP A 107 23.73 -6.17 5.11
CA ASP A 107 23.65 -7.38 5.95
C ASP A 107 22.44 -7.31 6.88
N VAL A 108 22.22 -6.15 7.50
CA VAL A 108 21.05 -5.89 8.34
C VAL A 108 19.78 -6.09 7.53
N LEU A 109 19.63 -5.47 6.36
CA LEU A 109 18.45 -5.62 5.53
C LEU A 109 18.19 -7.07 5.13
N LYS A 110 19.24 -7.82 4.77
CA LYS A 110 19.11 -9.25 4.46
C LYS A 110 18.53 -10.03 5.65
N MET A 111 19.05 -9.80 6.85
CA MET A 111 18.53 -10.42 8.08
C MET A 111 17.08 -10.02 8.38
N VAL A 112 16.69 -8.77 8.10
CA VAL A 112 15.31 -8.30 8.26
C VAL A 112 14.37 -9.05 7.32
N HIS A 113 14.75 -9.22 6.05
CA HIS A 113 13.98 -10.00 5.09
C HIS A 113 13.83 -11.48 5.51
N GLU A 114 14.90 -12.08 6.04
CA GLU A 114 14.88 -13.45 6.54
C GLU A 114 13.95 -13.57 7.76
N MET A 115 14.06 -12.66 8.74
CA MET A 115 13.17 -12.62 9.91
C MET A 115 11.70 -12.45 9.50
N PHE A 116 11.41 -11.48 8.63
CA PHE A 116 10.06 -11.24 8.15
C PHE A 116 9.46 -12.47 7.45
N PHE A 117 10.24 -13.14 6.59
CA PHE A 117 9.80 -14.35 5.91
C PHE A 117 9.56 -15.50 6.88
N ASN A 118 10.42 -15.65 7.89
CA ASN A 118 10.26 -16.69 8.91
C ASN A 118 8.96 -16.52 9.71
N ASP A 119 8.58 -15.28 10.02
CA ASP A 119 7.39 -14.97 10.80
C ASP A 119 6.10 -15.02 9.96
N ASN A 120 6.14 -14.51 8.73
CA ASN A 120 4.93 -14.30 7.90
C ASN A 120 4.77 -15.33 6.78
N LYS A 121 5.80 -16.15 6.51
CA LYS A 121 5.86 -17.12 5.40
C LYS A 121 5.62 -16.51 4.01
N VAL A 122 5.79 -15.21 3.88
CA VAL A 122 5.67 -14.45 2.62
C VAL A 122 6.84 -13.48 2.50
N LYS A 123 7.32 -13.25 1.28
CA LYS A 123 8.35 -12.24 1.03
C LYS A 123 7.75 -10.86 1.20
N PHE A 124 8.48 -9.97 1.84
CA PHE A 124 8.18 -8.54 1.77
C PHE A 124 8.39 -8.07 0.32
N THR A 125 7.51 -7.21 -0.16
CA THR A 125 7.55 -6.66 -1.54
C THR A 125 7.15 -5.18 -1.57
N LEU A 126 7.22 -4.51 -0.43
CA LEU A 126 6.78 -3.13 -0.24
C LEU A 126 7.96 -2.26 0.24
N GLU A 127 9.16 -2.55 -0.25
CA GLU A 127 10.40 -1.83 0.08
C GLU A 127 10.28 -0.36 -0.28
N HIS A 128 9.68 -0.05 -1.44
CA HIS A 128 9.37 1.33 -1.83
C HIS A 128 8.51 2.04 -0.79
N ALA A 129 7.50 1.36 -0.24
CA ALA A 129 6.61 1.95 0.74
C ALA A 129 7.29 2.15 2.10
N TRP A 130 8.10 1.18 2.52
CA TRP A 130 8.88 1.28 3.74
C TRP A 130 9.89 2.44 3.67
N LEU A 131 10.56 2.65 2.54
CA LEU A 131 11.51 3.76 2.38
C LEU A 131 10.85 5.15 2.51
N GLU A 132 9.62 5.30 2.02
CA GLU A 132 8.85 6.54 2.17
C GLU A 132 8.36 6.76 3.61
N LEU A 133 8.01 5.68 4.32
CA LEU A 133 7.39 5.74 5.66
C LEU A 133 8.38 5.62 6.82
N ARG A 134 9.60 5.13 6.62
CA ARG A 134 10.58 4.85 7.70
C ARG A 134 11.00 6.06 8.52
N HIS A 135 10.79 7.27 8.02
CA HIS A 135 11.10 8.52 8.73
C HIS A 135 9.87 9.17 9.37
N ASP A 136 8.66 8.65 9.10
CA ASP A 136 7.42 9.12 9.70
C ASP A 136 7.16 8.32 10.98
N GLN A 137 7.97 8.57 12.01
CA GLN A 137 7.66 8.10 13.37
C GLN A 137 6.59 9.03 13.95
N LYS A 138 5.34 8.58 13.93
CA LYS A 138 4.26 9.11 14.79
C LYS A 138 4.07 8.21 15.99
#